data_AF-A0A2H0Y028-F1
#
_entry.id   AF-A0A2H0Y028-F1
#
_cell.length_a   1.000
_cell.length_b   1.000
_cell.length_c   1.000
_cell.angle_alpha   90.00
_cell.angle_beta   90.00
_cell.angle_gamma   90.00
#
_symmetry.space_group_name_H-M   'P 1'
#
loop_
_entity.id
_entity.type
_entity.pdbx_description
1 polymer ?
#
loop_
_entity_poly.entity_id
_entity_poly.type
_entity_poly.pdbx_seq_one_letter_code
_entity_poly.pdbx_strand_id
1 'polypeptide(L)'
;MKEENANSIEIPIDGTLDLHTFQPREVKELLADYLSECRRRGIFQVRIIHGKGTGALRETVHHFLEKMPSEVDSYRLSDETGGGWGATVVTLKEIDL
;
A
#
# COMPACT_ATOMS: atom_id res chain seq x y z
N MET A 1 22.88 27.58 -0.27
CA MET A 1 22.11 26.55 -1.00
C MET A 1 22.30 25.28 -0.18
N LYS A 2 21.26 24.83 0.53
CA LYS A 2 21.36 23.59 1.32
C LYS A 2 20.94 22.46 0.40
N GLU A 3 21.86 21.56 0.11
CA GLU A 3 21.57 20.28 -0.53
C GLU A 3 20.67 19.50 0.43
N GLU A 4 19.38 19.45 0.11
CA GLU A 4 18.47 18.50 0.72
C GLU A 4 18.84 17.13 0.15
N ASN A 5 19.55 16.33 0.95
CA ASN A 5 19.70 14.90 0.69
C ASN A 5 18.32 14.25 0.78
N ALA A 6 17.56 14.32 -0.32
CA ALA A 6 16.44 13.43 -0.57
C ALA A 6 17.04 12.03 -0.74
N ASN A 7 17.19 11.32 0.38
CA ASN A 7 17.60 9.93 0.36
C ASN A 7 16.47 9.16 -0.32
N SER A 8 16.58 8.95 -1.64
CA SER A 8 15.59 8.22 -2.42
C SER A 8 15.65 6.77 -1.96
N ILE A 9 14.66 6.35 -1.19
CA ILE A 9 14.53 4.96 -0.76
C ILE A 9 13.92 4.22 -1.94
N GLU A 10 14.69 3.33 -2.57
CA GLU A 10 14.12 2.40 -3.55
C GLU A 10 13.23 1.38 -2.81
N ILE A 11 11.94 1.38 -3.15
CA ILE A 11 10.97 0.45 -2.57
C ILE A 11 10.84 -0.74 -3.52
N PRO A 12 11.10 -1.98 -3.05
CA PRO A 12 10.90 -3.16 -3.89
C PRO A 12 9.42 -3.33 -4.22
N ILE A 13 9.11 -3.44 -5.50
CA ILE A 13 7.74 -3.70 -5.98
C ILE A 13 7.56 -5.22 -6.10
N ASP A 14 7.40 -5.87 -4.96
CA ASP A 14 7.23 -7.32 -4.81
C ASP A 14 5.83 -7.71 -4.31
N GLY A 15 4.94 -6.73 -4.17
CA GLY A 15 3.59 -6.93 -3.64
C GLY A 15 3.51 -6.80 -2.12
N THR A 16 4.57 -6.43 -1.40
CA THR A 16 4.52 -6.07 0.02
C THR A 16 4.98 -4.63 0.25
N LEU A 17 4.11 -3.82 0.86
CA LEU A 17 4.42 -2.45 1.26
C LEU A 17 4.32 -2.30 2.78
N ASP A 18 5.44 -2.01 3.44
CA ASP A 18 5.47 -1.70 4.87
C ASP A 18 5.43 -0.19 5.13
N LEU A 19 4.39 0.26 5.84
CA LEU A 19 4.15 1.67 6.11
C LEU A 19 4.80 2.17 7.43
N HIS A 20 5.41 1.30 8.24
CA HIS A 20 5.98 1.71 9.54
C HIS A 20 7.13 2.73 9.42
N THR A 21 7.81 2.76 8.27
CA THR A 21 8.95 3.64 8.02
C THR A 21 8.57 4.98 7.38
N PHE A 22 7.29 5.20 7.09
CA PHE A 22 6.83 6.37 6.35
C PHE A 22 6.04 7.34 7.23
N GLN A 23 6.16 8.64 6.94
CA GLN A 23 5.38 9.64 7.63
C GLN A 23 3.92 9.56 7.16
N PRO A 24 2.93 9.81 8.03
CA PRO A 24 1.51 9.75 7.66
C PRO A 24 1.13 10.60 6.43
N ARG A 25 1.84 11.71 6.20
CA ARG A 25 1.61 12.59 5.04
C ARG A 25 2.03 11.97 3.70
N GLU A 26 2.97 11.03 3.71
CA GLU A 26 3.53 10.37 2.52
C GLU A 26 2.70 9.16 2.11
N VAL A 27 1.96 8.57 3.06
CA VAL A 27 1.24 7.30 2.88
C VAL A 27 0.31 7.29 1.67
N LYS A 28 -0.42 8.37 1.40
CA LYS A 28 -1.40 8.41 0.31
C LYS A 28 -0.74 8.39 -1.07
N GLU A 29 0.29 9.21 -1.25
CA GLU A 29 1.05 9.27 -2.49
C GLU A 29 1.78 7.94 -2.72
N LEU A 30 2.43 7.43 -1.67
CA LEU A 30 3.10 6.14 -1.70
C LEU A 30 2.17 4.97 -2.06
N LEU A 31 0.97 4.92 -1.48
CA LEU A 31 -0.01 3.89 -1.81
C LEU A 31 -0.43 3.96 -3.28
N ALA A 32 -0.66 5.16 -3.82
CA ALA A 32 -1.06 5.34 -5.20
C ALA A 32 0.02 4.80 -6.16
N ASP A 33 1.25 5.25 -5.95
CA ASP A 33 2.39 4.90 -6.81
C ASP A 33 2.71 3.41 -6.72
N TYR A 34 2.72 2.85 -5.50
CA TYR A 34 3.03 1.44 -5.29
C TYR A 34 1.98 0.51 -5.92
N LEU A 35 0.68 0.80 -5.72
CA LEU A 35 -0.38 -0.04 -6.29
C LEU A 35 -0.40 0.05 -7.82
N SER A 36 -0.20 1.25 -8.38
CA SER A 36 -0.11 1.44 -9.84
C SER A 36 1.06 0.66 -10.43
N GLU A 37 2.22 0.73 -9.79
CA GLU A 37 3.42 0.04 -10.24
C GLU A 37 3.32 -1.49 -10.07
N CYS A 38 2.73 -1.99 -8.98
CA CYS A 38 2.36 -3.40 -8.82
C CYS A 38 1.47 -3.87 -9.97
N ARG A 39 0.40 -3.12 -10.26
CA ARG A 39 -0.56 -3.43 -11.33
C ARG A 39 0.12 -3.48 -12.69
N ARG A 40 1.01 -2.52 -13.00
CA ARG A 40 1.81 -2.48 -14.24
C ARG A 40 2.77 -3.67 -14.36
N ARG A 41 3.26 -4.20 -13.25
CA ARG A 41 4.15 -5.39 -13.21
C ARG A 41 3.40 -6.72 -13.19
N GLY A 42 2.06 -6.71 -13.22
CA GLY A 42 1.25 -7.94 -13.12
C GLY A 42 1.19 -8.52 -11.70
N ILE A 43 1.50 -7.71 -10.68
CA ILE A 43 1.39 -8.10 -9.27
C ILE A 43 0.02 -7.65 -8.78
N PHE A 44 -0.97 -8.54 -8.88
CA PHE A 44 -2.36 -8.21 -8.58
C PHE A 44 -2.77 -8.45 -7.13
N GLN A 45 -1.93 -9.12 -6.34
CA GLN A 45 -2.16 -9.27 -4.90
C GLN A 45 -1.10 -8.47 -4.15
N VAL A 46 -1.55 -7.46 -3.40
CA VAL A 46 -0.67 -6.57 -2.64
C VAL A 46 -1.02 -6.65 -1.16
N ARG A 47 0.01 -6.76 -0.31
CA ARG A 47 -0.11 -6.73 1.14
C ARG A 47 0.46 -5.41 1.67
N ILE A 48 -0.41 -4.60 2.26
CA ILE A 48 -0.06 -3.34 2.91
C ILE A 48 0.02 -3.59 4.41
N ILE A 49 1.23 -3.48 4.98
CA ILE A 49 1.50 -3.62 6.40
C ILE A 49 1.42 -2.23 7.02
N HIS A 50 0.38 -1.98 7.82
CA HIS A 50 0.15 -0.71 8.52
C HIS A 50 0.28 -0.83 10.04
N GLY A 51 0.59 -2.04 10.54
CA GLY A 51 0.65 -2.33 11.95
C GLY A 51 -0.71 -2.38 12.63
N LYS A 52 -0.70 -2.81 13.89
CA LYS A 52 -1.87 -2.92 14.74
C LYS A 52 -2.21 -1.55 15.35
N GLY A 53 -1.34 -1.02 16.21
CA GLY A 53 -1.46 0.36 16.73
C GLY A 53 -2.87 0.72 17.23
N THR A 54 -3.29 1.97 17.01
CA THR A 54 -4.65 2.45 17.29
C THR A 54 -5.66 2.16 16.17
N GLY A 55 -5.19 1.66 15.03
CA GLY A 55 -6.01 1.49 13.82
C GLY A 55 -6.07 2.71 12.89
N ALA A 56 -5.48 3.86 13.25
CA ALA A 56 -5.54 5.07 12.43
C ALA A 56 -4.94 4.91 11.02
N LEU A 57 -3.83 4.16 10.90
CA LEU A 57 -3.20 3.92 9.60
C LEU A 57 -4.01 2.91 8.76
N ARG A 58 -4.59 1.89 9.39
CA ARG A 58 -5.57 0.99 8.75
C ARG A 58 -6.74 1.77 8.16
N GLU A 59 -7.33 2.68 8.92
CA GLU A 59 -8.45 3.52 8.45
C GLU A 59 -8.04 4.42 7.29
N THR A 60 -6.82 4.98 7.35
CA THR A 60 -6.26 5.77 6.26
C THR A 60 -6.10 4.93 4.99
N VAL A 61 -5.60 3.70 5.11
CA VAL A 61 -5.47 2.75 3.98
C VAL A 61 -6.85 2.40 3.42
N HIS A 62 -7.81 2.00 4.26
CA HIS A 62 -9.15 1.60 3.81
C HIS A 62 -9.89 2.74 3.10
N HIS A 63 -9.88 3.95 3.67
CA HIS A 63 -10.48 5.15 3.06
C HIS A 63 -9.81 5.54 1.73
N PHE A 64 -8.51 5.25 1.59
CA PHE A 64 -7.81 5.46 0.33
C PHE A 64 -8.24 4.44 -0.73
N LEU A 65 -8.28 3.14 -0.38
CA LEU A 65 -8.68 2.06 -1.28
C LEU A 65 -10.14 2.21 -1.76
N GLU A 66 -11.05 2.65 -0.89
CA GLU A 66 -12.45 2.95 -1.24
C GLU A 66 -12.58 3.99 -2.36
N LYS A 67 -11.57 4.84 -2.55
CA LYS A 67 -11.53 5.89 -3.58
C LYS A 67 -10.86 5.45 -4.87
N MET A 68 -10.43 4.20 -4.97
CA MET A 68 -9.75 3.65 -6.15
C MET A 68 -10.53 2.51 -6.85
N PRO A 69 -11.85 2.65 -7.11
CA PRO A 69 -12.63 1.55 -7.70
C PRO A 69 -12.21 1.22 -9.15
N SER A 70 -11.43 2.06 -9.82
CA SER A 70 -10.88 1.77 -11.16
C SER A 70 -9.70 0.81 -11.14
N GLU A 71 -8.99 0.69 -10.00
CA GLU A 71 -7.75 -0.10 -9.89
C GLU A 71 -7.86 -1.23 -8.87
N VAL A 72 -8.65 -1.03 -7.83
CA VAL A 72 -8.87 -2.01 -6.75
C VAL A 72 -10.13 -2.82 -7.07
N ASP A 73 -10.00 -4.14 -7.06
CA ASP A 73 -11.12 -5.07 -7.15
C ASP A 73 -11.74 -5.32 -5.77
N SER A 74 -10.91 -5.69 -4.80
CA SER A 74 -11.35 -6.00 -3.44
C SER A 74 -10.21 -5.80 -2.43
N TYR A 75 -10.56 -5.63 -1.16
CA TYR A 75 -9.58 -5.63 -0.08
C TYR A 75 -10.16 -6.23 1.19
N ARG A 76 -9.29 -6.78 2.03
CA ARG A 76 -9.64 -7.39 3.32
C ARG A 76 -8.47 -7.32 4.29
N LEU A 77 -8.74 -7.50 5.58
CA LEU A 77 -7.67 -7.77 6.53
C LEU A 77 -6.98 -9.10 6.20
N SER A 78 -5.71 -9.18 6.53
CA SER A 78 -4.95 -10.42 6.41
C SER A 78 -5.41 -11.46 7.42
N ASP A 79 -5.10 -12.73 7.17
CA ASP A 79 -5.28 -13.79 8.16
C ASP A 79 -4.19 -13.72 9.24
N GLU A 80 -4.33 -14.51 10.30
CA GLU A 80 -3.37 -14.53 11.43
C GLU A 80 -1.93 -14.83 10.96
N THR A 81 -1.74 -15.61 9.90
CA THR A 81 -0.40 -15.94 9.35
C THR A 81 0.21 -14.81 8.52
N GLY A 82 -0.61 -13.92 7.95
CA GLY A 82 -0.21 -12.79 7.13
C GLY A 82 -0.13 -11.45 7.87
N GLY A 83 -0.31 -11.43 9.19
CA GLY A 83 -0.24 -10.23 10.03
C GLY A 83 -1.57 -9.85 10.71
N GLY A 84 -2.63 -10.63 10.49
CA GLY A 84 -3.97 -10.41 11.01
C GLY A 84 -4.49 -9.02 10.66
N TRP A 85 -5.10 -8.36 11.64
CA TRP A 85 -5.58 -6.98 11.48
C TRP A 85 -4.49 -5.92 11.34
N GLY A 86 -3.20 -6.29 11.41
CA GLY A 86 -2.07 -5.40 11.19
C GLY A 86 -1.70 -5.21 9.71
N ALA A 87 -2.36 -5.93 8.81
CA ALA A 87 -2.14 -5.81 7.37
C ALA A 87 -3.46 -5.90 6.59
N THR A 88 -3.49 -5.23 5.45
CA THR A 88 -4.58 -5.28 4.47
C THR A 88 -4.07 -5.95 3.20
N VAL A 89 -4.79 -6.97 2.73
CA VAL A 89 -4.56 -7.61 1.44
C VAL A 89 -5.50 -6.96 0.43
N VAL A 90 -4.94 -6.48 -0.67
CA VAL A 90 -5.60 -5.80 -1.78
C VAL A 90 -5.49 -6.69 -3.01
N THR A 91 -6.63 -6.90 -3.68
CA THR A 91 -6.70 -7.47 -5.03
C THR A 91 -6.86 -6.31 -6.01
N LEU A 92 -5.94 -6.21 -6.96
CA LEU A 92 -5.95 -5.22 -8.02
C LEU A 92 -6.60 -5.79 -9.28
N LYS A 93 -7.20 -4.91 -10.07
CA LYS A 93 -7.74 -5.24 -11.38
C LYS A 93 -6.61 -5.41 -12.39
N GLU A 94 -6.73 -6.43 -13.22
CA GLU A 94 -5.85 -6.60 -14.38
C GLU A 94 -5.93 -5.39 -15.32
N ILE A 95 -4.85 -5.16 -16.06
CA ILE A 95 -4.88 -4.20 -17.17
C ILE A 95 -5.23 -5.04 -18.39
N ASP A 96 -6.47 -4.93 -18.86
CA ASP A 96 -6.82 -5.41 -20.19
C ASP A 96 -6.00 -4.59 -21.19
N LEU A 97 -5.02 -5.24 -21.84
CA LEU A 97 -4.20 -4.65 -22.91
C LEU A 97 -4.93 -4.67 -24.26
#